data_AF-E8NBP8-F1
#
_entry.id   AF-E8NBP8-F1
#
_cell.length_a   1.000
_cell.length_b   1.000
_cell.length_c   1.000
_cell.angle_alpha   90.00
_cell.angle_beta   90.00
_cell.angle_gamma   90.00
#
_symmetry.space_group_name_H-M   'P 1'
#
loop_
_entity.id
_entity.type
_entity.pdbx_description
1 polymer ?
#
loop_
_entity_poly.entity_id
_entity_poly.type
_entity_poly.pdbx_seq_one_letter_code
_entity_poly.pdbx_strand_id
1 'polypeptide(L)'
;MSSDRRLVRWATTSARVVAGSVVAAAVVVGTVAGIAAPWPTLTATPVRIEATPAASDTVLACDGPLLALGRSAEQAGALSAAAPQAIVSGPADSAAVESALTGSTGDGSGNATALRAQPRDGVAVPVAAAGSATATSEDLIGFSASACRPPLAESWLVAGATTTGANDLVVLGNPGDVPATVQLSVYGAQGVSTPPGGSNIVVPAGEQRVVPLAGLLLGEESPVVRVTATGAPVHASLQASLTRLLLPGGVDQVAPSAQADTHVVIPGVQVLTSGGSDAGTVLRLLAPGAAATATVTLTPVGTAAPGEPRQVPLEAGKPTSLDLSGVGLGAYTVDVTADQPVVAGVWSTTGFGQGADFAWYSPAPQIAVSSAVAVASGAGAALVLSSDRGAGDATVTLTPADGGTPLTIAVPDGGGVSTAVAAGVYTLEPSTPVRAAVTYASTGAVAGYPLWPADTAESAVTVLP
;
A
#
# COMPACT_ATOMS: atom_id res chain seq x y z
N MET A 1 -45.36 -81.47 -41.55
CA MET A 1 -44.04 -81.24 -40.93
C MET A 1 -43.64 -79.75 -40.97
N SER A 2 -44.48 -78.82 -40.50
CA SER A 2 -44.19 -77.36 -40.54
C SER A 2 -44.31 -76.63 -39.18
N SER A 3 -44.70 -77.33 -38.09
CA SER A 3 -44.87 -76.71 -36.76
C SER A 3 -43.57 -76.63 -35.97
N ASP A 4 -42.70 -77.64 -36.04
CA ASP A 4 -41.52 -77.75 -35.16
C ASP A 4 -40.42 -76.72 -35.43
N ARG A 5 -40.30 -76.20 -36.67
CA ARG A 5 -39.24 -75.25 -37.01
C ARG A 5 -39.46 -73.83 -36.47
N ARG A 6 -40.70 -73.45 -36.14
CA ARG A 6 -41.00 -72.11 -35.56
C ARG A 6 -40.75 -72.07 -34.06
N LEU A 7 -41.07 -73.14 -33.33
CA LEU A 7 -40.82 -73.26 -31.88
C LEU A 7 -39.32 -73.28 -31.56
N VAL A 8 -38.51 -73.99 -32.35
CA VAL A 8 -37.05 -74.01 -32.18
C VAL A 8 -36.43 -72.63 -32.44
N ARG A 9 -36.89 -71.90 -33.47
CA ARG A 9 -36.40 -70.53 -33.72
C ARG A 9 -36.75 -69.59 -32.57
N TRP A 10 -37.99 -69.59 -32.09
CA TRP A 10 -38.39 -68.77 -30.93
C TRP A 10 -37.59 -69.12 -29.67
N ALA A 11 -37.43 -70.40 -29.35
CA ALA A 11 -36.63 -70.83 -28.20
C ALA A 11 -35.16 -70.36 -28.28
N THR A 12 -34.54 -70.42 -29.47
CA THR A 12 -33.16 -69.94 -29.66
C THR A 12 -33.03 -68.42 -29.61
N THR A 13 -34.05 -67.65 -30.05
CA THR A 13 -34.04 -66.19 -29.96
C THR A 13 -34.26 -65.73 -28.51
N SER A 14 -35.18 -66.36 -27.79
CA SER A 14 -35.40 -66.10 -26.36
C SER A 14 -34.17 -66.41 -25.51
N ALA A 15 -33.49 -67.53 -25.78
CA ALA A 15 -32.25 -67.89 -25.08
C ALA A 15 -31.12 -66.87 -25.32
N ARG A 16 -31.01 -66.30 -26.53
CA ARG A 16 -30.03 -65.26 -26.84
C ARG A 16 -30.33 -63.92 -26.16
N VAL A 17 -31.60 -63.55 -26.07
CA VAL A 17 -32.03 -62.31 -25.38
C VAL A 17 -31.77 -62.44 -23.87
N VAL A 18 -32.09 -63.58 -23.27
CA VAL A 18 -31.82 -63.85 -21.85
C VAL A 18 -30.31 -63.93 -21.57
N ALA A 19 -29.54 -64.60 -22.42
CA ALA A 19 -28.08 -64.62 -22.27
C ALA A 19 -27.47 -63.22 -22.44
N GLY A 20 -27.95 -62.43 -23.40
CA GLY A 20 -27.50 -61.06 -23.63
C GLY A 20 -27.82 -60.12 -22.46
N SER A 21 -29.01 -60.23 -21.87
CA SER A 21 -29.40 -59.41 -20.72
C SER A 21 -28.64 -59.76 -19.45
N VAL A 22 -28.35 -61.06 -19.22
CA VAL A 22 -27.51 -61.49 -18.09
C VAL A 22 -26.07 -60.98 -18.23
N VAL A 23 -25.49 -61.04 -19.44
CA VAL A 23 -24.15 -60.51 -19.69
C VAL A 23 -24.11 -59.00 -19.51
N ALA A 24 -25.10 -58.27 -20.05
CA ALA A 24 -25.18 -56.81 -19.87
C ALA A 24 -25.31 -56.42 -18.39
N ALA A 25 -26.16 -57.12 -17.63
CA ALA A 25 -26.30 -56.91 -16.19
C ALA A 25 -24.99 -57.21 -15.44
N ALA A 26 -24.29 -58.29 -15.78
CA ALA A 26 -23.01 -58.63 -15.17
C ALA A 26 -21.93 -57.57 -15.47
N VAL A 27 -21.90 -57.02 -16.68
CA VAL A 27 -20.96 -55.93 -17.04
C VAL A 27 -21.28 -54.67 -16.25
N VAL A 28 -22.54 -54.26 -16.14
CA VAL A 28 -22.94 -53.08 -15.35
C VAL A 28 -22.58 -53.27 -13.88
N VAL A 29 -22.93 -54.42 -13.29
CA VAL A 29 -22.60 -54.74 -11.89
C VAL A 29 -21.08 -54.74 -11.68
N GLY A 30 -20.32 -55.35 -12.57
CA GLY A 30 -18.85 -55.37 -12.51
C GLY A 30 -18.24 -53.99 -12.64
N THR A 31 -18.80 -53.11 -13.48
CA THR A 31 -18.30 -51.74 -13.66
C THR A 31 -18.59 -50.88 -12.44
N VAL A 32 -19.81 -50.98 -11.89
CA VAL A 32 -20.20 -50.24 -10.67
C VAL A 32 -19.39 -50.71 -9.47
N ALA A 33 -19.24 -52.04 -9.30
CA ALA A 33 -18.39 -52.62 -8.25
C ALA A 33 -16.92 -52.24 -8.43
N GLY A 34 -16.46 -52.16 -9.69
CA GLY A 34 -15.13 -51.66 -10.04
C GLY A 34 -14.94 -50.21 -9.61
N ILE A 35 -15.86 -49.30 -9.93
CA ILE A 35 -15.75 -47.87 -9.55
C ILE A 35 -15.79 -47.69 -8.02
N ALA A 36 -16.62 -48.46 -7.32
CA ALA A 36 -16.75 -48.39 -5.87
C ALA A 36 -15.64 -49.16 -5.10
N ALA A 37 -14.80 -49.93 -5.80
CA ALA A 37 -13.72 -50.65 -5.16
C ALA A 37 -12.70 -49.67 -4.57
N PRO A 38 -12.14 -49.97 -3.38
CA PRO A 38 -11.09 -49.16 -2.77
C PRO A 38 -9.77 -49.41 -3.50
N TRP A 39 -9.62 -48.81 -4.69
CA TRP A 39 -8.37 -48.86 -5.44
C TRP A 39 -7.26 -48.20 -4.62
N PRO A 40 -6.04 -48.75 -4.65
CA PRO A 40 -4.90 -48.11 -4.01
C PRO A 40 -4.64 -46.75 -4.66
N THR A 41 -4.88 -45.67 -3.92
CA THR A 41 -4.51 -44.33 -4.34
C THR A 41 -3.01 -44.15 -4.13
N LEU A 42 -2.25 -44.00 -5.20
CA LEU A 42 -0.87 -43.54 -5.13
C LEU A 42 -0.88 -42.02 -4.90
N THR A 43 -0.97 -41.60 -3.64
CA THR A 43 -0.63 -40.24 -3.25
C THR A 43 0.88 -40.13 -3.18
N ALA A 44 1.51 -39.61 -4.23
CA ALA A 44 2.87 -39.11 -4.12
C ALA A 44 2.80 -37.80 -3.32
N THR A 45 3.35 -37.76 -2.12
CA THR A 45 3.64 -36.49 -1.45
C THR A 45 4.68 -35.78 -2.31
N PRO A 46 4.37 -34.61 -2.90
CA PRO A 46 5.36 -33.86 -3.66
C PRO A 46 6.55 -33.57 -2.75
N VAL A 47 7.76 -33.84 -3.25
CA VAL A 47 8.99 -33.50 -2.52
C VAL A 47 9.03 -31.99 -2.39
N ARG A 48 8.76 -31.49 -1.18
CA ARG A 48 8.88 -30.07 -0.85
C ARG A 48 10.30 -29.85 -0.36
N ILE A 49 11.09 -29.15 -1.16
CA ILE A 49 12.40 -28.67 -0.72
C ILE A 49 12.20 -27.24 -0.25
N GLU A 50 12.32 -27.02 1.05
CA GLU A 50 12.45 -25.66 1.59
C GLU A 50 13.88 -25.20 1.28
N ALA A 51 14.00 -24.34 0.27
CA ALA A 51 15.23 -23.64 -0.03
C ALA A 51 15.06 -22.21 0.46
N THR A 52 15.78 -21.83 1.52
CA THR A 52 15.92 -20.41 1.88
C THR A 52 16.79 -19.75 0.81
N PRO A 53 16.27 -18.79 0.03
CA PRO A 53 17.10 -18.05 -0.92
C PRO A 53 18.27 -17.40 -0.19
N ALA A 54 19.39 -17.23 -0.88
CA ALA A 54 20.47 -16.41 -0.34
C ALA A 54 19.92 -14.99 -0.08
N ALA A 55 20.32 -14.38 1.03
CA ALA A 55 19.96 -12.99 1.31
C ALA A 55 20.35 -12.10 0.11
N SER A 56 19.42 -11.25 -0.30
CA SER A 56 19.60 -10.27 -1.36
C SER A 56 19.94 -8.90 -0.80
N ASP A 57 20.25 -7.96 -1.69
CA ASP A 57 20.43 -6.56 -1.33
C ASP A 57 19.16 -5.98 -0.67
N THR A 58 19.36 -5.19 0.37
CA THR A 58 18.32 -4.28 0.87
C THR A 58 18.30 -3.05 -0.03
N VAL A 59 17.21 -2.87 -0.78
CA VAL A 59 17.04 -1.74 -1.70
C VAL A 59 15.89 -0.86 -1.24
N LEU A 60 16.14 0.44 -1.10
CA LEU A 60 15.13 1.46 -0.80
C LEU A 60 15.14 2.53 -1.88
N ALA A 61 13.97 3.06 -2.22
CA ALA A 61 13.83 4.26 -3.05
C ALA A 61 13.01 5.31 -2.32
N CYS A 62 13.41 6.57 -2.47
CA CYS A 62 12.73 7.73 -1.92
C CYS A 62 11.84 8.37 -2.99
N ASP A 63 10.86 9.18 -2.57
CA ASP A 63 9.95 9.85 -3.50
C ASP A 63 10.65 10.90 -4.38
N GLY A 64 11.73 11.49 -3.87
CA GLY A 64 12.46 12.56 -4.52
C GLY A 64 11.96 13.96 -4.12
N PRO A 65 12.49 15.00 -4.80
CA PRO A 65 12.08 16.39 -4.55
C PRO A 65 10.60 16.60 -4.86
N LEU A 66 10.02 17.66 -4.29
CA LEU A 66 8.69 18.10 -4.69
C LEU A 66 8.75 18.65 -6.11
N LEU A 67 7.85 18.20 -6.96
CA LEU A 67 7.79 18.58 -8.38
C LEU A 67 6.66 19.58 -8.64
N ALA A 68 6.84 20.45 -9.62
CA ALA A 68 5.80 21.32 -10.15
C ALA A 68 5.71 21.17 -11.67
N LEU A 69 4.48 21.13 -12.18
CA LEU A 69 4.16 21.00 -13.60
C LEU A 69 3.90 22.38 -14.22
N GLY A 70 4.40 22.61 -15.43
CA GLY A 70 3.95 23.72 -16.27
C GLY A 70 4.40 25.12 -15.84
N ARG A 71 5.55 25.23 -15.15
CA ARG A 71 6.13 26.53 -14.74
C ARG A 71 6.66 27.39 -15.90
N SER A 72 6.84 26.81 -17.08
CA SER A 72 7.18 27.55 -18.31
C SER A 72 5.99 27.54 -19.25
N ALA A 73 5.59 28.72 -19.71
CA ALA A 73 4.49 28.88 -20.67
C ALA A 73 4.78 28.19 -22.01
N GLU A 74 6.06 28.09 -22.38
CA GLU A 74 6.54 27.43 -23.59
C GLU A 74 6.55 25.90 -23.44
N GLN A 75 6.48 25.38 -22.21
CA GLN A 75 6.58 23.96 -21.88
C GLN A 75 5.57 23.56 -20.81
N ALA A 76 4.27 23.66 -21.12
CA ALA A 76 3.19 23.35 -20.19
C ALA A 76 3.24 21.91 -19.61
N GLY A 77 3.87 20.96 -20.31
CA GLY A 77 4.06 19.59 -19.86
C GLY A 77 5.38 19.32 -19.13
N ALA A 78 6.26 20.32 -19.00
CA ALA A 78 7.55 20.13 -18.33
C ALA A 78 7.39 20.13 -16.81
N LEU A 79 8.17 19.25 -16.18
CA LEU A 79 8.34 19.19 -14.74
C LEU A 79 9.58 19.98 -14.33
N SER A 80 9.51 20.56 -13.13
CA SER A 80 10.62 21.24 -12.48
C SER A 80 10.61 20.91 -10.99
N ALA A 81 11.78 20.95 -10.34
CA ALA A 81 11.85 20.84 -8.89
C ALA A 81 11.30 22.12 -8.24
N ALA A 82 10.35 21.95 -7.33
CA ALA A 82 9.82 23.00 -6.46
C ALA A 82 10.58 23.11 -5.14
N ALA A 83 10.97 21.97 -4.57
CA ALA A 83 11.81 21.93 -3.37
C ALA A 83 12.67 20.66 -3.35
N PRO A 84 13.96 20.76 -3.01
CA PRO A 84 14.82 19.58 -2.84
C PRO A 84 14.36 18.76 -1.63
N GLN A 85 14.59 17.45 -1.69
CA GLN A 85 14.34 16.54 -0.57
C GLN A 85 15.58 16.45 0.33
N ALA A 86 15.40 16.63 1.63
CA ALA A 86 16.40 16.32 2.65
C ALA A 86 16.21 14.88 3.13
N ILE A 87 17.24 14.04 2.98
CA ILE A 87 17.21 12.62 3.36
C ILE A 87 17.89 12.41 4.70
N VAL A 88 17.25 11.61 5.55
CA VAL A 88 17.84 10.94 6.72
C VAL A 88 17.96 9.46 6.36
N SER A 89 19.15 8.88 6.46
CA SER A 89 19.41 7.47 6.15
C SER A 89 20.39 6.85 7.14
N GLY A 90 20.35 5.52 7.28
CA GLY A 90 21.20 4.78 8.20
C GLY A 90 20.70 3.36 8.47
N PRO A 91 21.29 2.65 9.45
CA PRO A 91 22.45 3.06 10.24
C PRO A 91 23.72 3.22 9.38
N ALA A 92 24.69 4.03 9.80
CA ALA A 92 25.91 4.30 9.01
C ALA A 92 26.76 3.04 8.75
N ASP A 93 26.73 2.09 9.70
CA ASP A 93 27.40 0.81 9.56
C ASP A 93 26.72 -0.10 8.54
N SER A 94 25.54 0.23 7.99
CA SER A 94 24.92 -0.52 6.89
C SER A 94 25.72 -0.46 5.58
N ALA A 95 26.64 0.51 5.46
CA ALA A 95 27.40 0.79 4.24
C ALA A 95 26.53 0.83 2.98
N ALA A 96 25.29 1.32 3.11
CA ALA A 96 24.39 1.49 1.98
C ALA A 96 24.99 2.48 0.97
N VAL A 97 24.98 2.11 -0.30
CA VAL A 97 25.41 2.96 -1.40
C VAL A 97 24.21 3.75 -1.90
N GLU A 98 24.38 5.08 -2.00
CA GLU A 98 23.38 5.95 -2.59
C GLU A 98 23.55 6.05 -4.11
N SER A 99 22.43 6.10 -4.82
CA SER A 99 22.35 6.30 -6.26
C SER A 99 21.18 7.24 -6.60
N ALA A 100 21.21 7.84 -7.79
CA ALA A 100 20.16 8.72 -8.25
C ALA A 100 19.21 7.99 -9.20
N LEU A 101 17.90 8.12 -8.97
CA LEU A 101 16.86 7.77 -9.93
C LEU A 101 16.59 8.97 -10.83
N THR A 102 16.98 8.88 -12.09
CA THR A 102 16.98 10.01 -13.03
C THR A 102 15.72 10.08 -13.90
N GLY A 103 15.48 11.18 -14.62
CA GLY A 103 14.45 11.23 -15.67
C GLY A 103 13.15 11.95 -15.32
N SER A 104 12.98 12.38 -14.06
CA SER A 104 11.86 13.25 -13.64
C SER A 104 11.92 14.64 -14.28
N THR A 105 13.13 15.21 -14.42
CA THR A 105 13.38 16.50 -15.09
C THR A 105 14.57 16.39 -16.03
N GLY A 106 14.64 17.27 -17.05
CA GLY A 106 15.73 17.26 -18.03
C GLY A 106 17.09 17.75 -17.51
N ASP A 107 17.09 18.49 -16.39
CA ASP A 107 18.28 19.07 -15.77
C ASP A 107 18.79 18.28 -14.54
N GLY A 108 18.10 17.18 -14.19
CA GLY A 108 18.42 16.35 -13.03
C GLY A 108 18.00 16.93 -11.67
N SER A 109 17.40 18.12 -11.62
CA SER A 109 16.89 18.72 -10.38
C SER A 109 15.78 17.88 -9.73
N GLY A 110 15.08 17.06 -10.52
CA GLY A 110 14.04 16.14 -10.08
C GLY A 110 14.50 14.74 -9.68
N ASN A 111 15.81 14.46 -9.63
CA ASN A 111 16.30 13.13 -9.32
C ASN A 111 15.95 12.72 -7.88
N ALA A 112 15.48 11.49 -7.69
CA ALA A 112 15.27 10.90 -6.36
C ALA A 112 16.48 10.07 -5.91
N THR A 113 16.57 9.81 -4.61
CA THR A 113 17.61 8.94 -4.03
C THR A 113 17.12 7.50 -3.95
N ALA A 114 18.00 6.56 -4.28
CA ALA A 114 17.86 5.15 -3.95
C ALA A 114 19.08 4.67 -3.14
N LEU A 115 18.85 3.79 -2.17
CA LEU A 115 19.87 3.22 -1.31
C LEU A 115 19.93 1.71 -1.52
N ARG A 116 21.15 1.17 -1.53
CA ARG A 116 21.39 -0.27 -1.66
C ARG A 116 22.45 -0.74 -0.67
N ALA A 117 22.08 -1.64 0.24
CA ALA A 117 23.04 -2.33 1.11
C ALA A 117 23.18 -3.78 0.70
N GLN A 118 24.41 -4.22 0.51
CA GLN A 118 24.73 -5.62 0.24
C GLN A 118 24.53 -6.46 1.52
N PRO A 119 24.05 -7.71 1.41
CA PRO A 119 23.95 -8.62 2.54
C PRO A 119 25.33 -8.89 3.16
N ARG A 120 25.36 -9.19 4.46
CA ARG A 120 26.57 -9.55 5.21
C ARG A 120 26.38 -10.86 5.92
N ASP A 121 27.39 -11.73 5.83
CA ASP A 121 27.37 -13.06 6.45
C ASP A 121 26.10 -13.88 6.12
N GLY A 122 25.54 -13.66 4.91
CA GLY A 122 24.34 -14.34 4.44
C GLY A 122 23.01 -13.78 4.98
N VAL A 123 23.01 -12.58 5.59
CA VAL A 123 21.82 -11.91 6.14
C VAL A 123 21.65 -10.52 5.50
N ALA A 124 20.41 -10.12 5.22
CA ALA A 124 20.10 -8.78 4.75
C ALA A 124 20.52 -7.73 5.80
N VAL A 125 21.12 -6.64 5.34
CA VAL A 125 21.55 -5.55 6.23
C VAL A 125 20.40 -4.58 6.42
N PRO A 126 19.99 -4.26 7.67
CA PRO A 126 18.93 -3.30 7.90
C PRO A 126 19.36 -1.91 7.40
N VAL A 127 18.50 -1.28 6.61
CA VAL A 127 18.63 0.11 6.17
C VAL A 127 17.27 0.75 6.34
N ALA A 128 17.25 1.99 6.82
CA ALA A 128 16.07 2.83 6.78
C ALA A 128 16.45 4.20 6.25
N ALA A 129 15.53 4.81 5.50
CA ALA A 129 15.66 6.18 5.08
C ALA A 129 14.29 6.86 5.01
N ALA A 130 14.26 8.16 5.24
CA ALA A 130 13.08 9.00 5.11
C ALA A 130 13.49 10.38 4.61
N GLY A 131 12.62 10.99 3.81
CA GLY A 131 12.86 12.29 3.21
C GLY A 131 11.80 13.30 3.60
N SER A 132 12.17 14.57 3.61
CA SER A 132 11.22 15.68 3.75
C SER A 132 11.59 16.85 2.84
N ALA A 133 10.59 17.65 2.51
CA ALA A 133 10.75 18.83 1.65
C ALA A 133 9.72 19.91 2.03
N THR A 134 10.14 21.17 1.97
CA THR A 134 9.24 22.32 2.16
C THR A 134 9.22 23.16 0.89
N ALA A 135 8.05 23.29 0.28
CA ALA A 135 7.84 24.20 -0.83
C ALA A 135 7.38 25.58 -0.31
N THR A 136 7.95 26.65 -0.87
CA THR A 136 7.65 28.05 -0.51
C THR A 136 7.53 28.96 -1.73
N SER A 137 7.26 28.37 -2.90
CA SER A 137 7.07 29.06 -4.17
C SER A 137 5.65 29.64 -4.33
N GLU A 138 5.48 30.57 -5.26
CA GLU A 138 4.18 31.22 -5.53
C GLU A 138 3.09 30.26 -6.03
N ASP A 139 3.48 29.13 -6.63
CA ASP A 139 2.60 28.15 -7.25
C ASP A 139 2.50 26.83 -6.46
N LEU A 140 3.39 26.62 -5.48
CA LEU A 140 3.41 25.43 -4.62
C LEU A 140 3.95 25.79 -3.23
N ILE A 141 3.15 25.52 -2.20
CA ILE A 141 3.54 25.65 -0.80
C ILE A 141 3.18 24.37 -0.04
N GLY A 142 3.86 24.12 1.07
CA GLY A 142 3.52 23.05 2.01
C GLY A 142 4.73 22.26 2.46
N PHE A 143 4.50 21.32 3.37
CA PHE A 143 5.51 20.42 3.89
C PHE A 143 5.13 18.97 3.62
N SER A 144 6.02 18.23 2.95
CA SER A 144 5.87 16.80 2.71
C SER A 144 6.96 16.04 3.44
N ALA A 145 6.61 14.88 3.98
CA ALA A 145 7.57 13.94 4.53
C ALA A 145 7.13 12.51 4.20
N SER A 146 8.09 11.65 3.84
CA SER A 146 7.81 10.28 3.44
C SER A 146 8.95 9.32 3.75
N ALA A 147 8.62 8.05 3.98
CA ALA A 147 9.62 6.99 4.11
C ALA A 147 10.09 6.52 2.73
N CYS A 148 11.41 6.36 2.59
CA CYS A 148 11.99 5.59 1.49
C CYS A 148 11.75 4.10 1.75
N ARG A 149 11.34 3.36 0.73
CA ARG A 149 10.80 2.01 0.90
C ARG A 149 11.29 1.05 -0.17
N PRO A 150 11.21 -0.27 0.08
CA PRO A 150 11.42 -1.25 -0.97
C PRO A 150 10.41 -1.07 -2.10
N PRO A 151 10.84 -1.23 -3.37
CA PRO A 151 9.93 -1.21 -4.50
C PRO A 151 8.98 -2.43 -4.45
N LEU A 152 7.75 -2.28 -4.95
CA LEU A 152 6.72 -3.32 -4.92
C LEU A 152 6.26 -3.69 -6.34
N ALA A 153 5.79 -4.93 -6.49
CA ALA A 153 5.13 -5.38 -7.72
C ALA A 153 3.70 -4.83 -7.83
N GLU A 154 3.06 -4.55 -6.70
CA GLU A 154 1.74 -3.91 -6.63
C GLU A 154 1.75 -2.79 -5.58
N SER A 155 1.03 -1.70 -5.85
CA SER A 155 0.84 -0.61 -4.91
C SER A 155 -0.51 0.05 -5.12
N TRP A 156 -1.15 0.45 -4.01
CA TRP A 156 -2.41 1.18 -4.00
C TRP A 156 -2.20 2.59 -3.47
N LEU A 157 -2.50 3.60 -4.30
CA LEU A 157 -2.42 5.01 -3.96
C LEU A 157 -3.83 5.54 -3.72
N VAL A 158 -4.19 5.74 -2.45
CA VAL A 158 -5.53 6.20 -2.02
C VAL A 158 -5.46 7.67 -1.62
N ALA A 159 -5.26 8.54 -2.61
CA ALA A 159 -5.07 9.97 -2.39
C ALA A 159 -5.31 10.79 -3.66
N GLY A 160 -5.26 12.11 -3.50
CA GLY A 160 -5.31 13.08 -4.60
C GLY A 160 -6.71 13.34 -5.15
N ALA A 161 -6.77 14.14 -6.20
CA ALA A 161 -7.92 14.53 -6.99
C ALA A 161 -7.47 14.96 -8.40
N THR A 162 -8.42 15.06 -9.33
CA THR A 162 -8.17 15.56 -10.70
C THR A 162 -9.17 16.65 -11.09
N THR A 163 -9.80 17.25 -10.08
CA THR A 163 -10.63 18.44 -10.20
C THR A 163 -9.79 19.69 -10.44
N THR A 164 -10.45 20.77 -10.85
CA THR A 164 -9.81 22.08 -11.00
C THR A 164 -9.02 22.46 -9.74
N GLY A 165 -7.76 22.86 -9.94
CA GLY A 165 -6.85 23.24 -8.87
C GLY A 165 -5.96 22.10 -8.36
N ALA A 166 -6.28 20.83 -8.63
CA ALA A 166 -5.40 19.71 -8.30
C ALA A 166 -4.29 19.55 -9.36
N ASN A 167 -3.05 19.35 -8.91
CA ASN A 167 -1.90 19.07 -9.77
C ASN A 167 -1.17 17.83 -9.25
N ASP A 168 -1.81 16.69 -9.41
CA ASP A 168 -1.36 15.44 -8.80
C ASP A 168 -0.52 14.61 -9.76
N LEU A 169 0.57 14.03 -9.24
CA LEU A 169 1.58 13.32 -10.00
C LEU A 169 1.78 11.92 -9.43
N VAL A 170 1.58 10.89 -10.25
CA VAL A 170 2.02 9.53 -9.93
C VAL A 170 3.51 9.44 -10.24
N VAL A 171 4.33 9.19 -9.22
CA VAL A 171 5.79 9.06 -9.33
C VAL A 171 6.16 7.59 -9.26
N LEU A 172 6.90 7.10 -10.26
CA LEU A 172 7.30 5.70 -10.41
C LEU A 172 8.82 5.62 -10.51
N GLY A 173 9.50 5.11 -9.49
CA GLY A 173 10.96 4.92 -9.48
C GLY A 173 11.35 3.45 -9.58
N ASN A 174 12.37 3.15 -10.38
CA ASN A 174 12.93 1.80 -10.50
C ASN A 174 14.37 1.78 -9.99
N PRO A 175 14.61 1.38 -8.72
CA PRO A 175 15.96 1.26 -8.17
C PRO A 175 16.66 -0.05 -8.57
N GLY A 176 16.00 -0.90 -9.38
CA GLY A 176 16.54 -2.15 -9.87
C GLY A 176 17.44 -1.97 -11.09
N ASP A 177 18.04 -3.08 -11.51
CA ASP A 177 19.04 -3.13 -12.59
C ASP A 177 18.44 -3.57 -13.95
N VAL A 178 17.12 -3.77 -14.00
CA VAL A 178 16.36 -4.14 -15.20
C VAL A 178 15.12 -3.26 -15.35
N PRO A 179 14.63 -3.00 -16.57
CA PRO A 179 13.45 -2.16 -16.77
C PRO A 179 12.18 -2.81 -16.19
N ALA A 180 11.29 -1.98 -15.66
CA ALA A 180 9.94 -2.35 -15.26
C ALA A 180 8.92 -1.91 -16.31
N THR A 181 7.87 -2.70 -16.51
CA THR A 181 6.67 -2.29 -17.26
C THR A 181 5.51 -2.13 -16.29
N VAL A 182 5.01 -0.92 -16.17
CA VAL A 182 3.98 -0.51 -15.21
C VAL A 182 2.63 -0.30 -15.89
N GLN A 183 1.59 -0.76 -15.22
CA GLN A 183 0.20 -0.54 -15.55
C GLN A 183 -0.50 0.18 -14.39
N LEU A 184 -1.10 1.33 -14.70
CA LEU A 184 -1.93 2.14 -13.82
C LEU A 184 -3.40 1.87 -14.12
N SER A 185 -4.15 1.45 -13.11
CA SER A 185 -5.61 1.37 -13.16
C SER A 185 -6.19 2.42 -12.21
N VAL A 186 -7.08 3.27 -12.72
CA VAL A 186 -7.66 4.39 -11.96
C VAL A 186 -9.12 4.09 -11.68
N TYR A 187 -9.46 4.01 -10.40
CA TYR A 187 -10.80 3.86 -9.87
C TYR A 187 -11.37 5.25 -9.59
N GLY A 188 -12.57 5.52 -10.10
CA GLY A 188 -13.31 6.76 -9.84
C GLY A 188 -14.81 6.51 -9.72
N ALA A 189 -15.62 7.57 -9.77
CA ALA A 189 -17.08 7.49 -9.63
C ALA A 189 -17.75 6.60 -10.71
N GLN A 190 -17.12 6.49 -11.89
CA GLN A 190 -17.59 5.66 -13.00
C GLN A 190 -17.06 4.20 -12.95
N GLY A 191 -16.35 3.83 -11.87
CA GLY A 191 -15.69 2.54 -11.73
C GLY A 191 -14.22 2.57 -12.12
N VAL A 192 -13.63 1.40 -12.35
CA VAL A 192 -12.23 1.24 -12.74
C VAL A 192 -12.04 1.47 -14.24
N SER A 193 -10.94 2.14 -14.59
CA SER A 193 -10.49 2.33 -15.96
C SER A 193 -8.99 2.10 -16.08
N THR A 194 -8.56 1.74 -17.28
CA THR A 194 -7.15 1.56 -17.65
C THR A 194 -6.84 2.48 -18.83
N PRO A 195 -6.53 3.75 -18.57
CA PRO A 195 -6.32 4.73 -19.63
C PRO A 195 -5.07 4.39 -20.46
N PRO A 196 -5.03 4.76 -21.77
CA PRO A 196 -3.86 4.52 -22.61
C PRO A 196 -2.57 5.12 -22.04
N GLY A 197 -2.64 6.33 -21.45
CA GLY A 197 -1.50 6.98 -20.79
C GLY A 197 -1.03 6.31 -19.50
N GLY A 198 -1.82 5.37 -18.96
CA GLY A 198 -1.49 4.56 -17.79
C GLY A 198 -0.97 3.17 -18.13
N SER A 199 -0.89 2.80 -19.41
CA SER A 199 -0.66 1.40 -19.83
C SER A 199 0.73 1.20 -20.43
N ASN A 200 1.37 0.07 -20.09
CA ASN A 200 2.70 -0.31 -20.56
C ASN A 200 3.77 0.80 -20.39
N ILE A 201 3.73 1.51 -19.26
CA ILE A 201 4.71 2.54 -18.95
C ILE A 201 6.04 1.85 -18.66
N VAL A 202 7.05 2.11 -19.47
CA VAL A 202 8.40 1.59 -19.24
C VAL A 202 9.13 2.52 -18.28
N VAL A 203 9.54 1.97 -17.13
CA VAL A 203 10.41 2.63 -16.16
C VAL A 203 11.80 1.98 -16.24
N PRO A 204 12.78 2.59 -16.93
CA PRO A 204 14.12 2.02 -17.04
C PRO A 204 14.80 1.83 -15.69
N ALA A 205 15.81 0.98 -15.65
CA ALA A 205 16.65 0.79 -14.46
C ALA A 205 17.33 2.12 -14.06
N GLY A 206 17.31 2.46 -12.77
CA GLY A 206 17.90 3.70 -12.26
C GLY A 206 17.17 4.98 -12.71
N GLU A 207 15.92 4.87 -13.15
CA GLU A 207 15.12 6.02 -13.61
C GLU A 207 13.79 6.15 -12.85
N GLN A 208 13.19 7.33 -12.97
CA GLN A 208 11.82 7.65 -12.59
C GLN A 208 10.99 8.03 -13.82
N ARG A 209 9.70 7.71 -13.75
CA ARG A 209 8.67 8.24 -14.64
C ARG A 209 7.61 8.93 -13.80
N VAL A 210 7.19 10.10 -14.24
CA VAL A 210 6.18 10.90 -13.57
C VAL A 210 4.99 11.06 -14.51
N VAL A 211 3.81 10.72 -14.03
CA VAL A 211 2.57 10.70 -14.82
C VAL A 211 1.55 11.63 -14.16
N PRO A 212 1.14 12.73 -14.81
CA PRO A 212 0.08 13.58 -14.29
C PRO A 212 -1.25 12.82 -14.19
N LEU A 213 -1.84 12.79 -13.00
CA LEU A 213 -3.06 12.03 -12.72
C LEU A 213 -4.26 12.54 -13.54
N ALA A 214 -4.33 13.85 -13.76
CA ALA A 214 -5.36 14.47 -14.60
C ALA A 214 -5.29 14.04 -16.09
N GLY A 215 -4.14 13.50 -16.53
CA GLY A 215 -3.98 12.89 -17.84
C GLY A 215 -4.53 11.45 -17.92
N LEU A 216 -4.80 10.83 -16.77
CA LEU A 216 -5.32 9.46 -16.65
C LEU A 216 -6.84 9.45 -16.48
N LEU A 217 -7.35 10.32 -15.62
CA LEU A 217 -8.77 10.51 -15.37
C LEU A 217 -9.01 11.99 -15.03
N LEU A 218 -9.93 12.65 -15.71
CA LEU A 218 -10.16 14.09 -15.55
C LEU A 218 -11.42 14.35 -14.72
N GLY A 219 -11.37 15.30 -13.80
CA GLY A 219 -12.53 15.75 -13.03
C GLY A 219 -13.02 14.77 -11.96
N GLU A 220 -12.21 13.79 -11.59
CA GLU A 220 -12.47 12.85 -10.51
C GLU A 220 -12.04 13.44 -9.16
N GLU A 221 -12.98 13.49 -8.21
CA GLU A 221 -12.76 14.00 -6.85
C GLU A 221 -12.02 13.02 -5.96
N SER A 222 -12.32 11.71 -6.10
CA SER A 222 -11.81 10.67 -5.21
C SER A 222 -11.14 9.52 -5.94
N PRO A 223 -10.08 9.77 -6.72
CA PRO A 223 -9.38 8.72 -7.43
C PRO A 223 -8.69 7.75 -6.47
N VAL A 224 -8.61 6.49 -6.87
CA VAL A 224 -7.68 5.51 -6.29
C VAL A 224 -6.90 4.87 -7.43
N VAL A 225 -5.58 4.82 -7.32
CA VAL A 225 -4.73 4.26 -8.36
C VAL A 225 -4.13 2.94 -7.90
N ARG A 226 -4.36 1.88 -8.67
CA ARG A 226 -3.63 0.63 -8.54
C ARG A 226 -2.46 0.65 -9.53
N VAL A 227 -1.25 0.50 -9.00
CA VAL A 227 0.00 0.38 -9.75
C VAL A 227 0.37 -1.09 -9.76
N THR A 228 0.60 -1.65 -10.95
CA THR A 228 1.08 -3.02 -11.12
C THR A 228 2.32 -3.02 -12.00
N ALA A 229 3.39 -3.65 -11.55
CA ALA A 229 4.67 -3.69 -12.23
C ALA A 229 5.05 -5.12 -12.60
N THR A 230 5.62 -5.26 -13.80
CA THR A 230 6.14 -6.52 -14.34
C THR A 230 7.59 -6.33 -14.77
N GLY A 231 8.41 -7.38 -14.66
CA GLY A 231 9.86 -7.30 -14.88
C GLY A 231 10.62 -6.97 -13.60
N ALA A 232 10.60 -5.69 -13.20
CA ALA A 232 11.11 -5.24 -11.91
C ALA A 232 9.99 -4.61 -11.07
N PRO A 233 10.04 -4.73 -9.72
CA PRO A 233 9.17 -3.95 -8.85
C PRO A 233 9.51 -2.46 -8.96
N VAL A 234 8.55 -1.59 -8.63
CA VAL A 234 8.73 -0.13 -8.66
C VAL A 234 8.36 0.50 -7.33
N HIS A 235 9.06 1.56 -6.97
CA HIS A 235 8.66 2.47 -5.91
C HIS A 235 7.59 3.41 -6.47
N ALA A 236 6.39 3.38 -5.91
CA ALA A 236 5.28 4.20 -6.37
C ALA A 236 4.81 5.13 -5.26
N SER A 237 4.59 6.40 -5.59
CA SER A 237 3.96 7.37 -4.71
C SER A 237 3.07 8.32 -5.50
N LEU A 238 2.18 9.01 -4.78
CA LEU A 238 1.37 10.08 -5.35
C LEU A 238 1.78 11.40 -4.70
N GLN A 239 2.33 12.34 -5.48
CA GLN A 239 2.44 13.70 -5.02
C GLN A 239 1.10 14.40 -5.27
N ALA A 240 0.39 14.74 -4.21
CA ALA A 240 -0.84 15.52 -4.30
C ALA A 240 -0.53 16.99 -4.04
N SER A 241 -1.10 17.90 -4.84
CA SER A 241 -1.02 19.34 -4.60
C SER A 241 -2.30 20.03 -4.99
N LEU A 242 -2.66 21.08 -4.25
CA LEU A 242 -3.93 21.77 -4.42
C LEU A 242 -3.72 23.28 -4.48
N THR A 243 -4.34 23.92 -5.47
CA THR A 243 -4.46 25.38 -5.58
C THR A 243 -5.93 25.75 -5.58
N ARG A 244 -6.35 26.58 -4.61
CA ARG A 244 -7.72 27.08 -4.48
C ARG A 244 -7.79 28.48 -5.05
N LEU A 245 -8.48 28.63 -6.19
CA LEU A 245 -8.48 29.88 -6.97
C LEU A 245 -7.06 30.27 -7.39
N LEU A 246 -6.41 31.14 -6.61
CA LEU A 246 -5.03 31.60 -6.81
C LEU A 246 -4.14 31.35 -5.57
N LEU A 247 -4.63 30.59 -4.59
CA LEU A 247 -3.92 30.29 -3.35
C LEU A 247 -3.44 28.84 -3.36
N PRO A 248 -2.12 28.59 -3.41
CA PRO A 248 -1.57 27.28 -3.10
C PRO A 248 -2.05 26.85 -1.71
N GLY A 249 -2.49 25.60 -1.60
CA GLY A 249 -3.23 25.05 -0.48
C GLY A 249 -2.65 23.78 0.11
N GLY A 250 -1.39 23.48 -0.19
CA GLY A 250 -0.61 22.37 0.37
C GLY A 250 -0.03 21.42 -0.68
N VAL A 251 0.88 20.58 -0.22
CA VAL A 251 1.49 19.49 -1.00
C VAL A 251 1.91 18.36 -0.09
N ASP A 252 1.68 17.12 -0.53
CA ASP A 252 2.12 15.94 0.21
C ASP A 252 2.54 14.81 -0.76
N GLN A 253 3.47 13.95 -0.33
CA GLN A 253 3.89 12.75 -1.06
C GLN A 253 3.37 11.50 -0.35
N VAL A 254 2.34 10.90 -0.95
CA VAL A 254 1.54 9.89 -0.30
C VAL A 254 2.13 8.50 -0.48
N ALA A 255 2.25 7.82 0.65
CA ALA A 255 2.61 6.43 0.77
C ALA A 255 1.63 5.47 0.05
N PRO A 256 2.12 4.42 -0.63
CA PRO A 256 1.26 3.34 -1.09
C PRO A 256 0.88 2.40 0.05
N SER A 257 -0.23 1.68 -0.13
CA SER A 257 -0.50 0.41 0.53
C SER A 257 -0.05 -0.76 -0.35
N ALA A 258 0.52 -1.82 0.23
CA ALA A 258 1.01 -2.98 -0.54
C ALA A 258 -0.13 -3.78 -1.19
N GLN A 259 -1.28 -3.88 -0.51
CA GLN A 259 -2.42 -4.71 -0.91
C GLN A 259 -3.72 -4.19 -0.29
N ALA A 260 -4.85 -4.67 -0.82
CA ALA A 260 -6.14 -4.55 -0.16
C ALA A 260 -6.26 -5.57 0.98
N ASP A 261 -6.87 -5.18 2.10
CA ASP A 261 -7.03 -6.03 3.27
C ASP A 261 -8.41 -5.83 3.92
N THR A 262 -8.89 -6.84 4.63
CA THR A 262 -10.10 -6.79 5.46
C THR A 262 -9.90 -6.01 6.77
N HIS A 263 -8.65 -5.79 7.18
CA HIS A 263 -8.32 -4.97 8.35
C HIS A 263 -7.22 -3.95 8.01
N VAL A 264 -7.60 -2.67 7.99
CA VAL A 264 -6.75 -1.56 7.59
C VAL A 264 -6.68 -0.55 8.74
N VAL A 265 -5.47 -0.22 9.19
CA VAL A 265 -5.27 0.71 10.32
C VAL A 265 -4.34 1.83 9.93
N ILE A 266 -4.78 3.07 10.16
CA ILE A 266 -4.09 4.31 9.82
C ILE A 266 -3.79 5.07 11.13
N PRO A 267 -2.61 4.89 11.73
CA PRO A 267 -2.24 5.59 12.95
C PRO A 267 -1.85 7.05 12.69
N GLY A 268 -2.17 7.94 13.63
CA GLY A 268 -1.61 9.29 13.67
C GLY A 268 -2.33 10.33 12.81
N VAL A 269 -3.56 10.06 12.37
CA VAL A 269 -4.38 11.04 11.64
C VAL A 269 -4.61 12.27 12.51
N GLN A 270 -4.19 13.45 12.02
CA GLN A 270 -4.37 14.72 12.72
C GLN A 270 -5.68 15.37 12.30
N VAL A 271 -6.60 15.58 13.24
CA VAL A 271 -7.81 16.40 13.05
C VAL A 271 -7.50 17.81 13.58
N LEU A 272 -7.20 18.72 12.65
CA LEU A 272 -6.62 20.04 12.97
C LEU A 272 -7.60 21.20 12.86
N THR A 273 -8.75 20.97 12.22
CA THR A 273 -9.83 21.94 12.10
C THR A 273 -11.16 21.24 12.33
N SER A 274 -12.13 21.94 12.93
CA SER A 274 -13.47 21.41 13.18
C SER A 274 -14.33 21.31 11.92
N GLY A 275 -13.79 21.73 10.77
CA GLY A 275 -14.55 21.90 9.53
C GLY A 275 -15.40 23.17 9.53
N GLY A 276 -15.83 23.56 8.33
CA GLY A 276 -16.69 24.71 8.06
C GLY A 276 -17.82 24.31 7.11
N SER A 277 -17.96 25.01 5.98
CA SER A 277 -18.75 24.50 4.85
C SER A 277 -18.11 23.28 4.19
N ASP A 278 -16.79 23.16 4.32
CA ASP A 278 -15.96 22.15 3.68
C ASP A 278 -15.42 21.17 4.74
N ALA A 279 -15.30 19.90 4.36
CA ALA A 279 -14.82 18.84 5.23
C ALA A 279 -13.33 19.03 5.56
N GLY A 280 -12.98 19.10 6.85
CA GLY A 280 -11.59 19.29 7.30
C GLY A 280 -10.76 18.00 7.33
N THR A 281 -11.44 16.85 7.38
CA THR A 281 -10.83 15.53 7.40
C THR A 281 -11.76 14.56 6.66
N VAL A 282 -11.21 13.76 5.74
CA VAL A 282 -11.98 12.84 4.89
C VAL A 282 -11.27 11.49 4.82
N LEU A 283 -12.00 10.42 5.11
CA LEU A 283 -11.55 9.06 4.87
C LEU A 283 -12.00 8.61 3.48
N ARG A 284 -11.08 8.18 2.62
CA ARG A 284 -11.38 7.55 1.34
C ARG A 284 -11.23 6.03 1.46
N LEU A 285 -12.20 5.30 0.95
CA LEU A 285 -12.27 3.83 0.95
C LEU A 285 -12.54 3.32 -0.46
N LEU A 286 -12.00 2.15 -0.80
CA LEU A 286 -12.35 1.42 -2.02
C LEU A 286 -12.39 -0.08 -1.71
N ALA A 287 -13.46 -0.75 -2.13
CA ALA A 287 -13.53 -2.21 -2.22
C ALA A 287 -13.27 -2.64 -3.68
N PRO A 288 -12.05 -3.05 -4.07
CA PRO A 288 -11.69 -3.19 -5.48
C PRO A 288 -12.33 -4.39 -6.19
N GLY A 289 -12.66 -5.47 -5.46
CA GLY A 289 -13.11 -6.74 -6.03
C GLY A 289 -14.61 -7.00 -5.95
N ALA A 290 -15.24 -6.68 -4.82
CA ALA A 290 -16.64 -6.94 -4.54
C ALA A 290 -17.24 -5.82 -3.67
N ALA A 291 -18.56 -5.72 -3.64
CA ALA A 291 -19.23 -4.81 -2.71
C ALA A 291 -18.97 -5.25 -1.27
N ALA A 292 -18.87 -4.28 -0.36
CA ALA A 292 -18.45 -4.51 1.02
C ALA A 292 -19.21 -3.62 1.99
N THR A 293 -19.20 -3.98 3.27
CA THR A 293 -19.55 -3.07 4.37
C THR A 293 -18.33 -2.89 5.25
N ALA A 294 -17.80 -1.66 5.29
CA ALA A 294 -16.71 -1.30 6.18
C ALA A 294 -17.26 -0.75 7.51
N THR A 295 -16.65 -1.14 8.63
CA THR A 295 -16.85 -0.55 9.95
C THR A 295 -15.63 0.29 10.27
N VAL A 296 -15.84 1.60 10.36
CA VAL A 296 -14.80 2.60 10.64
C VAL A 296 -14.90 3.03 12.09
N THR A 297 -13.80 2.89 12.83
CA THR A 297 -13.69 3.28 14.24
C THR A 297 -12.51 4.23 14.41
N LEU A 298 -12.73 5.38 15.04
CA LEU A 298 -11.67 6.33 15.37
C LEU A 298 -11.36 6.23 16.87
N THR A 299 -10.12 5.95 17.21
CA THR A 299 -9.65 5.93 18.60
C THR A 299 -8.72 7.12 18.83
N PRO A 300 -9.04 8.04 19.76
CA PRO A 300 -8.13 9.13 20.11
C PRO A 300 -6.81 8.57 20.66
N VAL A 301 -5.70 9.07 20.14
CA VAL A 301 -4.35 8.76 20.66
C VAL A 301 -4.25 9.25 22.11
N GLY A 302 -3.65 8.44 22.98
CA GLY A 302 -3.60 8.64 24.42
C GLY A 302 -4.72 7.95 25.18
N THR A 303 -5.64 7.27 24.49
CA THR A 303 -6.72 6.48 25.10
C THR A 303 -6.85 5.12 24.40
N ALA A 304 -7.45 4.15 25.08
CA ALA A 304 -7.92 2.90 24.47
C ALA A 304 -9.44 2.89 24.25
N ALA A 305 -10.12 4.03 24.46
CA ALA A 305 -11.55 4.16 24.34
C ALA A 305 -11.91 4.49 22.88
N PRO A 306 -12.47 3.54 22.10
CA PRO A 306 -12.86 3.82 20.73
C PRO A 306 -14.05 4.79 20.71
N GLY A 307 -14.11 5.62 19.67
CA GLY A 307 -15.33 6.33 19.30
C GLY A 307 -16.40 5.39 18.76
N GLU A 308 -17.60 5.93 18.53
CA GLU A 308 -18.72 5.17 17.96
C GLU A 308 -18.38 4.62 16.55
N PRO A 309 -18.51 3.31 16.31
CA PRO A 309 -18.28 2.71 15.00
C PRO A 309 -19.26 3.24 13.95
N ARG A 310 -18.77 3.48 12.74
CA ARG A 310 -19.55 3.95 11.59
C ARG A 310 -19.57 2.88 10.51
N GLN A 311 -20.75 2.43 10.11
CA GLN A 311 -20.88 1.53 8.97
C GLN A 311 -20.91 2.31 7.66
N VAL A 312 -20.10 1.89 6.70
CA VAL A 312 -19.96 2.50 5.38
C VAL A 312 -20.20 1.42 4.33
N PRO A 313 -21.32 1.46 3.60
CA PRO A 313 -21.52 0.59 2.45
C PRO A 313 -20.60 1.01 1.30
N LEU A 314 -19.95 0.04 0.67
CA LEU A 314 -19.02 0.24 -0.45
C LEU A 314 -19.53 -0.49 -1.69
N GLU A 315 -19.66 0.22 -2.80
CA GLU A 315 -19.86 -0.39 -4.12
C GLU A 315 -18.54 -0.99 -4.63
N ALA A 316 -18.63 -2.12 -5.33
CA ALA A 316 -17.46 -2.76 -5.94
C ALA A 316 -16.80 -1.82 -6.96
N GLY A 317 -15.49 -1.62 -6.84
CA GLY A 317 -14.68 -0.87 -7.80
C GLY A 317 -14.97 0.64 -7.85
N LYS A 318 -15.65 1.20 -6.86
CA LYS A 318 -15.90 2.65 -6.78
C LYS A 318 -15.42 3.22 -5.44
N PRO A 319 -14.57 4.26 -5.46
CA PRO A 319 -14.16 4.93 -4.24
C PRO A 319 -15.34 5.59 -3.52
N THR A 320 -15.32 5.56 -2.20
CA THR A 320 -16.30 6.21 -1.32
C THR A 320 -15.56 7.09 -0.32
N SER A 321 -16.04 8.33 -0.16
CA SER A 321 -15.50 9.28 0.83
C SER A 321 -16.45 9.40 2.01
N LEU A 322 -15.92 9.22 3.22
CA LEU A 322 -16.58 9.47 4.47
C LEU A 322 -16.06 10.78 5.07
N ASP A 323 -16.96 11.74 5.23
CA ASP A 323 -16.68 12.98 5.97
C ASP A 323 -16.49 12.68 7.46
N LEU A 324 -15.34 13.08 7.99
CA LEU A 324 -14.99 12.95 9.40
C LEU A 324 -15.15 14.27 10.17
N SER A 325 -15.75 15.29 9.55
CA SER A 325 -16.15 16.53 10.22
C SER A 325 -17.05 16.22 11.42
N GLY A 326 -16.87 16.99 12.50
CA GLY A 326 -17.51 16.73 13.80
C GLY A 326 -16.73 15.79 14.72
N VAL A 327 -15.66 15.13 14.25
CA VAL A 327 -14.66 14.53 15.14
C VAL A 327 -13.92 15.65 15.86
N GLY A 328 -13.69 15.51 17.17
CA GLY A 328 -12.99 16.50 17.97
C GLY A 328 -11.54 16.68 17.51
N LEU A 329 -10.97 17.87 17.71
CA LEU A 329 -9.57 18.12 17.36
C LEU A 329 -8.63 17.18 18.13
N GLY A 330 -7.58 16.69 17.48
CA GLY A 330 -6.59 15.80 18.09
C GLY A 330 -6.01 14.78 17.11
N ALA A 331 -5.19 13.87 17.64
CA ALA A 331 -4.61 12.76 16.89
C ALA A 331 -5.43 11.49 17.09
N TYR A 332 -5.63 10.72 16.02
CA TYR A 332 -6.43 9.50 16.03
C TYR A 332 -5.74 8.34 15.32
N THR A 333 -6.04 7.12 15.78
CA THR A 333 -5.89 5.92 14.98
C THR A 333 -7.23 5.62 14.32
N VAL A 334 -7.23 5.48 12.99
CA VAL A 334 -8.42 5.07 12.22
C VAL A 334 -8.31 3.58 11.95
N ASP A 335 -9.23 2.80 12.50
CA ASP A 335 -9.37 1.36 12.29
C ASP A 335 -10.54 1.10 11.33
N VAL A 336 -10.28 0.34 10.28
CA VAL A 336 -11.25 -0.05 9.26
C VAL A 336 -11.28 -1.58 9.18
N THR A 337 -12.41 -2.17 9.54
CA THR A 337 -12.68 -3.60 9.32
C THR A 337 -13.75 -3.76 8.25
N ALA A 338 -13.61 -4.73 7.35
CA ALA A 338 -14.56 -4.95 6.28
C ALA A 338 -14.79 -6.45 6.01
N ASP A 339 -15.96 -6.79 5.48
CA ASP A 339 -16.32 -8.15 5.08
C ASP A 339 -15.69 -8.58 3.74
N GLN A 340 -15.04 -7.66 3.02
CA GLN A 340 -14.23 -7.89 1.82
C GLN A 340 -12.95 -7.03 1.89
N PRO A 341 -11.88 -7.37 1.15
CA PRO A 341 -10.67 -6.54 1.11
C PRO A 341 -10.96 -5.11 0.65
N VAL A 342 -10.39 -4.14 1.36
CA VAL A 342 -10.48 -2.71 1.06
C VAL A 342 -9.11 -2.05 1.07
N VAL A 343 -9.00 -0.89 0.44
CA VAL A 343 -7.89 0.05 0.61
C VAL A 343 -8.43 1.37 1.16
N ALA A 344 -7.61 2.07 1.94
CA ALA A 344 -8.01 3.29 2.62
C ALA A 344 -6.90 4.34 2.64
N GLY A 345 -7.28 5.60 2.75
CA GLY A 345 -6.40 6.74 2.97
C GLY A 345 -7.17 7.89 3.59
N VAL A 346 -6.54 8.68 4.46
CA VAL A 346 -7.22 9.80 5.14
C VAL A 346 -6.56 11.12 4.79
N TRP A 347 -7.34 12.05 4.26
CA TRP A 347 -6.90 13.42 4.03
C TRP A 347 -7.26 14.30 5.23
N SER A 348 -6.37 15.21 5.60
CA SER A 348 -6.66 16.25 6.60
C SER A 348 -5.94 17.55 6.27
N THR A 349 -6.57 18.68 6.59
CA THR A 349 -6.02 20.02 6.34
C THR A 349 -5.87 20.85 7.61
N THR A 350 -4.87 21.72 7.62
CA THR A 350 -4.72 22.80 8.60
C THR A 350 -5.73 23.94 8.38
N GLY A 351 -6.35 24.03 7.20
CA GLY A 351 -7.39 25.02 6.89
C GLY A 351 -7.68 25.17 5.39
N PHE A 352 -8.37 26.25 5.02
CA PHE A 352 -8.76 26.53 3.63
C PHE A 352 -8.28 27.90 3.11
N GLY A 353 -7.62 28.69 3.97
CA GLY A 353 -7.12 30.02 3.66
C GLY A 353 -5.66 30.05 3.21
N GLN A 354 -5.09 31.25 3.15
CA GLN A 354 -3.68 31.46 2.84
C GLN A 354 -2.77 30.75 3.87
N GLY A 355 -1.74 30.06 3.38
CA GLY A 355 -0.80 29.31 4.23
C GLY A 355 -1.36 28.00 4.78
N ALA A 356 -2.54 27.57 4.30
CA ALA A 356 -3.03 26.23 4.59
C ALA A 356 -2.18 25.17 3.87
N ASP A 357 -2.05 24.05 4.57
CA ASP A 357 -1.37 22.84 4.13
C ASP A 357 -2.22 21.61 4.48
N PHE A 358 -1.97 20.47 3.84
CA PHE A 358 -2.69 19.22 4.06
C PHE A 358 -1.76 18.01 4.06
N ALA A 359 -2.24 16.90 4.65
CA ALA A 359 -1.57 15.61 4.63
C ALA A 359 -2.53 14.49 4.23
N TRP A 360 -1.97 13.44 3.64
CA TRP A 360 -2.60 12.15 3.44
C TRP A 360 -1.94 11.09 4.33
N TYR A 361 -2.73 10.48 5.20
CA TYR A 361 -2.30 9.39 6.06
C TYR A 361 -2.64 8.05 5.41
N SER A 362 -1.65 7.17 5.37
CA SER A 362 -1.77 5.85 4.75
C SER A 362 -1.71 4.74 5.80
N PRO A 363 -2.26 3.55 5.50
CA PRO A 363 -2.23 2.40 6.40
C PRO A 363 -0.81 1.99 6.79
N ALA A 364 -0.66 1.60 8.05
CA ALA A 364 0.59 1.04 8.57
C ALA A 364 0.47 -0.49 8.69
N PRO A 365 1.40 -1.27 8.10
CA PRO A 365 1.48 -2.71 8.36
C PRO A 365 1.84 -2.98 9.83
N GLN A 366 1.61 -4.21 10.27
CA GLN A 366 2.08 -4.64 11.59
C GLN A 366 3.61 -4.79 11.59
N ILE A 367 4.24 -4.31 12.64
CA ILE A 367 5.65 -4.50 12.96
C ILE A 367 5.71 -5.50 14.11
N ALA A 368 6.11 -6.73 13.79
CA ALA A 368 6.24 -7.83 14.74
C ALA A 368 7.70 -8.18 15.05
N VAL A 369 8.65 -7.63 14.28
CA VAL A 369 10.09 -7.91 14.38
C VAL A 369 10.87 -6.62 14.56
N SER A 370 12.08 -6.74 15.11
CA SER A 370 13.04 -5.62 15.19
C SER A 370 13.26 -5.04 13.79
N SER A 371 13.00 -3.74 13.64
CA SER A 371 12.99 -3.09 12.33
C SER A 371 13.71 -1.75 12.38
N ALA A 372 14.57 -1.47 11.39
CA ALA A 372 15.15 -0.15 11.21
C ALA A 372 14.07 0.79 10.64
N VAL A 373 13.91 1.96 11.25
CA VAL A 373 12.95 2.99 10.86
C VAL A 373 13.61 4.36 10.83
N ALA A 374 13.15 5.23 9.95
CA ALA A 374 13.72 6.56 9.78
C ALA A 374 12.67 7.65 10.03
N VAL A 375 13.10 8.69 10.75
CA VAL A 375 12.35 9.92 10.99
C VAL A 375 12.99 11.03 10.15
N ALA A 376 12.26 11.55 9.16
CA ALA A 376 12.72 12.66 8.34
C ALA A 376 12.82 13.96 9.17
N SER A 377 13.57 14.93 8.68
CA SER A 377 13.68 16.24 9.34
C SER A 377 12.37 17.03 9.20
N GLY A 378 11.93 17.68 10.28
CA GLY A 378 10.70 18.48 10.26
C GLY A 378 10.29 18.95 11.65
N ALA A 379 9.49 20.02 11.69
CA ALA A 379 8.95 20.53 12.94
C ALA A 379 7.77 19.67 13.43
N GLY A 380 7.66 19.49 14.74
CA GLY A 380 6.53 18.77 15.34
C GLY A 380 6.48 17.28 15.03
N ALA A 381 7.64 16.65 14.75
CA ALA A 381 7.73 15.22 14.51
C ALA A 381 7.36 14.41 15.76
N ALA A 382 6.46 13.45 15.59
CA ALA A 382 6.05 12.49 16.61
C ALA A 382 5.95 11.09 16.03
N LEU A 383 6.41 10.10 16.79
CA LEU A 383 6.14 8.70 16.56
C LEU A 383 4.79 8.35 17.17
N VAL A 384 3.86 7.86 16.34
CA VAL A 384 2.57 7.34 16.79
C VAL A 384 2.60 5.83 16.70
N LEU A 385 2.38 5.17 17.84
CA LEU A 385 2.29 3.72 17.96
C LEU A 385 0.87 3.34 18.33
N SER A 386 0.37 2.23 17.77
CA SER A 386 -0.93 1.64 18.14
C SER A 386 -0.86 0.13 18.21
N SER A 387 -1.62 -0.46 19.14
CA SER A 387 -1.82 -1.91 19.23
C SER A 387 -3.20 -2.27 18.69
N ASP A 388 -3.29 -3.39 17.97
CA ASP A 388 -4.58 -3.93 17.54
C ASP A 388 -5.34 -4.46 18.76
N ARG A 389 -6.67 -4.30 18.76
CA ARG A 389 -7.49 -4.70 19.92
C ARG A 389 -7.44 -6.22 20.13
N GLY A 390 -7.15 -6.64 21.35
CA GLY A 390 -7.01 -8.05 21.73
C GLY A 390 -5.61 -8.62 21.49
N ALA A 391 -4.66 -7.82 20.99
CA ALA A 391 -3.25 -8.22 20.90
C ALA A 391 -2.54 -8.14 22.27
N GLY A 392 -3.14 -7.43 23.23
CA GLY A 392 -2.58 -7.18 24.55
C GLY A 392 -1.73 -5.91 24.59
N ASP A 393 -1.34 -5.52 25.80
CA ASP A 393 -0.44 -4.38 26.00
C ASP A 393 0.92 -4.68 25.36
N ALA A 394 1.46 -3.71 24.63
CA ALA A 394 2.77 -3.78 24.01
C ALA A 394 3.76 -2.83 24.69
N THR A 395 5.03 -3.19 24.66
CA THR A 395 6.15 -2.31 24.98
C THR A 395 7.03 -2.21 23.75
N VAL A 396 7.31 -0.99 23.31
CA VAL A 396 8.21 -0.71 22.18
C VAL A 396 9.47 -0.05 22.70
N THR A 397 10.62 -0.65 22.39
CA THR A 397 11.93 -0.03 22.62
C THR A 397 12.40 0.62 21.32
N LEU A 398 12.63 1.92 21.36
CA LEU A 398 13.14 2.71 20.25
C LEU A 398 14.59 3.10 20.54
N THR A 399 15.54 2.50 19.81
CA THR A 399 16.98 2.69 20.02
C THR A 399 17.57 3.53 18.89
N PRO A 400 18.17 4.70 19.15
CA PRO A 400 18.85 5.49 18.11
C PRO A 400 20.00 4.69 17.47
N ALA A 401 20.05 4.67 16.14
CA ALA A 401 21.06 3.95 15.37
C ALA A 401 22.49 4.48 15.57
N ASP A 402 22.63 5.81 15.69
CA ASP A 402 23.94 6.48 15.85
C ASP A 402 24.40 6.58 17.31
N GLY A 403 23.78 5.79 18.20
CA GLY A 403 24.01 5.82 19.64
C GLY A 403 23.14 6.84 20.36
N GLY A 404 22.88 6.56 21.64
CA GLY A 404 21.97 7.35 22.48
C GLY A 404 21.23 6.45 23.46
N THR A 405 20.41 7.06 24.31
CA THR A 405 19.60 6.31 25.29
C THR A 405 18.36 5.75 24.59
N PRO A 406 18.11 4.43 24.65
CA PRO A 406 16.85 3.86 24.18
C PRO A 406 15.64 4.46 24.90
N LEU A 407 14.55 4.62 24.17
CA LEU A 407 13.27 5.07 24.70
C LEU A 407 12.30 3.89 24.77
N THR A 408 11.77 3.59 25.95
CA THR A 408 10.76 2.56 26.15
C THR A 408 9.38 3.19 26.21
N ILE A 409 8.47 2.73 25.35
CA ILE A 409 7.14 3.29 25.18
C ILE A 409 6.11 2.18 25.43
N ALA A 410 5.19 2.41 26.37
CA ALA A 410 4.06 1.52 26.61
C ALA A 410 2.91 1.85 25.64
N VAL A 411 2.36 0.84 24.98
CA VAL A 411 1.23 0.95 24.05
C VAL A 411 0.08 0.09 24.60
N PRO A 412 -1.03 0.71 25.04
CA PRO A 412 -2.16 -0.04 25.60
C PRO A 412 -2.86 -0.87 24.52
N ASP A 413 -3.42 -2.02 24.91
CA ASP A 413 -4.25 -2.86 24.02
C ASP A 413 -5.39 -2.07 23.36
N GLY A 414 -5.49 -2.15 22.03
CA GLY A 414 -6.49 -1.41 21.24
C GLY A 414 -6.40 0.12 21.31
N GLY A 415 -5.34 0.67 21.92
CA GLY A 415 -5.10 2.10 22.01
C GLY A 415 -3.84 2.54 21.26
N GLY A 416 -3.57 3.84 21.31
CA GLY A 416 -2.37 4.43 20.69
C GLY A 416 -1.69 5.45 21.58
N VAL A 417 -0.40 5.68 21.33
CA VAL A 417 0.45 6.63 22.05
C VAL A 417 1.24 7.47 21.04
N SER A 418 1.39 8.76 21.34
CA SER A 418 2.21 9.69 20.55
C SER A 418 3.39 10.14 21.40
N THR A 419 4.58 10.07 20.82
CA THR A 419 5.83 10.47 21.50
C THR A 419 6.65 11.34 20.57
N ALA A 420 7.06 12.52 21.04
CA ALA A 420 7.95 13.38 20.27
C ALA A 420 9.26 12.65 19.95
N VAL A 421 9.72 12.77 18.71
CA VAL A 421 10.90 12.06 18.21
C VAL A 421 11.75 13.01 17.37
N ALA A 422 13.07 12.87 17.45
CA ALA A 422 13.98 13.66 16.62
C ALA A 422 14.14 13.02 15.24
N ALA A 423 14.62 13.80 14.28
CA ALA A 423 15.06 13.25 13.00
C ALA A 423 16.26 12.31 13.23
N GLY A 424 16.26 11.16 12.57
CA GLY A 424 17.29 10.14 12.74
C GLY A 424 16.81 8.76 12.34
N VAL A 425 17.72 7.79 12.40
CA VAL A 425 17.38 6.37 12.24
C VAL A 425 17.33 5.71 13.61
N TYR A 426 16.38 4.80 13.76
CA TYR A 426 16.12 4.07 14.99
C TYR A 426 15.88 2.59 14.69
N THR A 427 16.24 1.74 15.64
CA THR A 427 15.74 0.37 15.72
C THR A 427 14.48 0.37 16.57
N LEU A 428 13.37 -0.09 16.01
CA LEU A 428 12.08 -0.24 16.69
C LEU A 428 11.88 -1.72 17.04
N GLU A 429 11.78 -2.01 18.34
CA GLU A 429 11.68 -3.37 18.88
C GLU A 429 10.40 -3.52 19.71
N PRO A 430 9.36 -4.17 19.15
CA PRO A 430 8.09 -4.34 19.85
C PRO A 430 8.03 -5.67 20.60
N SER A 431 7.43 -5.70 21.80
CA SER A 431 7.23 -6.93 22.57
C SER A 431 6.09 -7.81 22.03
N THR A 432 5.12 -7.18 21.37
CA THR A 432 3.99 -7.78 20.64
C THR A 432 3.75 -6.94 19.39
N PRO A 433 3.11 -7.46 18.32
CA PRO A 433 2.94 -6.69 17.08
C PRO A 433 2.27 -5.33 17.31
N VAL A 434 2.88 -4.27 16.78
CA VAL A 434 2.35 -2.89 16.82
C VAL A 434 2.25 -2.32 15.42
N ARG A 435 1.54 -1.20 15.27
CA ARG A 435 1.58 -0.39 14.05
C ARG A 435 2.18 0.96 14.38
N ALA A 436 2.91 1.53 13.43
CA ALA A 436 3.66 2.75 13.67
C ALA A 436 3.60 3.71 12.47
N ALA A 437 3.55 5.01 12.77
CA ALA A 437 3.70 6.07 11.77
C ALA A 437 4.48 7.24 12.38
N VAL A 438 5.14 8.01 11.51
CA VAL A 438 5.68 9.31 11.86
C VAL A 438 4.69 10.37 11.39
N THR A 439 4.38 11.32 12.27
CA THR A 439 3.47 12.44 11.97
C THR A 439 4.14 13.76 12.29
N TYR A 440 3.84 14.78 11.50
CA TYR A 440 4.30 16.14 11.70
C TYR A 440 3.07 17.03 11.82
N ALA A 441 3.03 17.85 12.87
CA ALA A 441 1.97 18.83 13.06
C ALA A 441 2.56 20.11 13.66
N SER A 442 2.53 21.18 12.88
CA SER A 442 2.87 22.53 13.33
C SER A 442 2.07 23.57 12.54
N THR A 443 2.21 24.85 12.85
CA THR A 443 1.46 25.91 12.17
C THR A 443 1.79 25.93 10.67
N GLY A 444 0.81 25.58 9.82
CA GLY A 444 0.95 25.60 8.36
C GLY A 444 1.84 24.51 7.77
N ALA A 445 2.14 23.46 8.53
CA ALA A 445 2.89 22.29 8.06
C ALA A 445 2.35 21.02 8.71
N VAL A 446 1.84 20.11 7.88
CA VAL A 446 1.31 18.82 8.31
C VAL A 446 1.73 17.74 7.33
N ALA A 447 2.22 16.61 7.83
CA ALA A 447 2.59 15.45 7.00
C ALA A 447 2.52 14.18 7.83
N GLY A 448 2.59 13.01 7.18
CA GLY A 448 2.78 11.77 7.88
C GLY A 448 3.00 10.58 6.96
N TYR A 449 3.70 9.57 7.46
CA TYR A 449 3.94 8.34 6.71
C TYR A 449 3.98 7.12 7.63
N PRO A 450 3.48 5.97 7.17
CA PRO A 450 3.56 4.73 7.92
C PRO A 450 5.00 4.20 7.96
N LEU A 451 5.35 3.52 9.06
CA LEU A 451 6.57 2.75 9.18
C LEU A 451 6.30 1.29 8.79
N TRP A 452 7.27 0.67 8.13
CA TRP A 452 7.16 -0.68 7.59
C TRP A 452 8.16 -1.61 8.29
N PRO A 453 7.82 -2.89 8.51
CA PRO A 453 8.75 -3.82 9.11
C PRO A 453 9.86 -4.24 8.14
N ALA A 454 10.97 -4.70 8.71
CA ALA A 454 12.16 -5.11 7.95
C ALA A 454 11.92 -6.33 7.05
N ASP A 455 10.94 -7.18 7.37
CA ASP A 455 10.59 -8.40 6.63
C ASP A 455 9.65 -8.17 5.44
N THR A 456 9.28 -6.91 5.14
CA THR A 456 8.41 -6.58 4.01
C THR A 456 8.93 -7.01 2.63
N ALA A 457 10.23 -7.24 2.49
CA ALA A 457 10.85 -7.77 1.26
C ALA A 457 11.03 -9.30 1.26
N GLU A 458 10.82 -9.98 2.39
CA GLU A 458 11.17 -11.40 2.57
C GLU A 458 9.94 -12.30 2.56
N SER A 459 9.38 -12.57 1.39
CA SER A 459 8.40 -13.68 1.25
C SER A 459 9.13 -14.99 0.92
N ALA A 460 9.01 -16.00 1.77
CA ALA A 460 9.54 -17.34 1.50
C ALA A 460 8.93 -17.93 0.21
N VAL A 461 9.78 -18.38 -0.72
CA VAL A 461 9.33 -19.02 -1.96
C VAL A 461 9.19 -20.52 -1.73
N THR A 462 7.97 -21.05 -1.80
CA THR A 462 7.75 -22.50 -1.84
C THR A 462 7.97 -22.99 -3.27
N VAL A 463 9.08 -23.69 -3.53
CA VAL A 463 9.32 -24.34 -4.82
C VAL A 463 8.59 -25.69 -4.82
N LEU A 464 7.60 -25.81 -5.70
CA LEU A 464 7.00 -27.10 -6.06
C LEU A 464 7.65 -27.54 -7.38
N PRO A 465 8.47 -28.60 -7.39
CA PRO A 465 9.11 -29.09 -8.62
C PRO A 465 8.11 -29.63 -9.64
#